data_AF-A0A359LHB4-F1
#
_entry.id   AF-A0A359LHB4-F1
#
_cell.length_a   1.000
_cell.length_b   1.000
_cell.length_c   1.000
_cell.angle_alpha   90.00
_cell.angle_beta   90.00
_cell.angle_gamma   90.00
#
_symmetry.space_group_name_H-M   'P 1'
#
loop_
_entity.id
_entity.type
_entity.pdbx_description
1 polymer ?
#
loop_
_entity_poly.entity_id
_entity_poly.type
_entity_poly.pdbx_seq_one_letter_code
_entity_poly.pdbx_strand_id
1 'polypeptide(L)' 'GNMLLQHKPKASVLYLHSERFVADMVRALQRNSINEFKKFYRSLDALLIDDIQFFAGKDRSQEEFF' A
#
# COMPACT_ATOMS: atom_id res chain seq x y z
N GLY A 1 13.88 7.75 -9.92
CA GLY A 1 12.84 8.58 -10.55
C GLY A 1 13.04 8.71 -12.05
N ASN A 2 13.96 9.57 -12.49
CA ASN A 2 14.13 9.93 -13.92
C ASN A 2 14.45 8.76 -14.88
N MET A 3 15.19 7.74 -14.44
CA MET A 3 15.56 6.58 -15.30
C MET A 3 14.39 5.68 -15.68
N LEU A 4 13.39 5.53 -14.81
CA LEU A 4 12.25 4.63 -15.02
C LEU A 4 11.25 5.23 -16.04
N LEU A 5 11.03 6.55 -15.97
CA LEU A 5 10.21 7.30 -16.93
C LEU A 5 10.86 7.40 -18.32
N GLN A 6 12.19 7.36 -18.42
CA GLN A 6 12.90 7.34 -19.70
C GLN A 6 12.77 6.00 -20.45
N HIS A 7 12.61 4.88 -19.74
CA HIS A 7 12.48 3.55 -20.35
C HIS A 7 11.02 3.08 -20.47
N LYS A 8 10.12 3.57 -19.61
CA LYS A 8 8.67 3.30 -19.67
C LYS A 8 7.88 4.55 -19.24
N PRO A 9 7.58 5.48 -20.16
CA PRO A 9 6.78 6.67 -19.86
C PRO A 9 5.33 6.36 -19.43
N LYS A 10 4.87 5.10 -19.56
CA LYS A 10 3.56 4.62 -19.09
C LYS A 10 3.64 3.80 -17.79
N ALA A 11 4.77 3.84 -17.07
CA ALA A 11 4.95 3.04 -15.87
C ALA A 11 3.88 3.36 -14.82
N SER A 12 3.22 2.33 -14.30
CA SER A 12 2.20 2.46 -13.25
C SER A 12 2.87 2.57 -11.88
N VAL A 13 3.05 3.80 -11.39
CA VAL A 13 3.65 4.07 -10.08
C VAL A 13 2.55 4.52 -9.12
N LEU A 14 2.43 3.85 -7.97
CA LEU A 14 1.49 4.23 -6.91
C LEU A 14 2.26 4.65 -5.66
N TYR A 15 1.87 5.79 -5.09
CA TYR A 15 2.34 6.27 -3.79
C TYR A 15 1.16 6.31 -2.81
N LEU A 16 1.34 5.76 -1.61
CA LEU A 16 0.33 5.78 -0.54
C LEU A 16 0.97 5.62 0.85
N HIS A 17 0.31 6.12 1.90
CA HIS A 17 0.70 5.81 3.28
C HIS A 17 0.37 4.36 3.65
N SER A 18 1.17 3.80 4.56
CA SER A 18 1.02 2.46 5.16
C SER A 18 -0.40 2.18 5.67
N GLU A 19 -1.03 3.14 6.35
CA GLU A 19 -2.38 3.02 6.89
C GLU A 19 -3.42 2.72 5.82
N ARG A 20 -3.34 3.43 4.68
CA ARG A 20 -4.27 3.26 3.56
C ARG A 20 -4.11 1.88 2.94
N PHE A 21 -2.88 1.41 2.78
CA PHE A 21 -2.59 0.06 2.28
C PHE A 21 -3.23 -1.02 3.17
N VAL A 22 -3.11 -0.88 4.49
CA VAL A 22 -3.73 -1.80 5.45
C VAL A 22 -5.25 -1.74 5.37
N ALA A 23 -5.83 -0.54 5.33
CA ALA A 23 -7.27 -0.37 5.22
C ALA A 23 -7.84 -1.02 3.94
N ASP A 24 -7.14 -0.85 2.80
CA ASP A 24 -7.51 -1.51 1.55
C ASP A 24 -7.38 -3.04 1.63
N MET A 25 -6.33 -3.54 2.29
CA MET A 25 -6.14 -4.99 2.51
C MET A 25 -7.26 -5.58 3.38
N VAL A 26 -7.59 -4.92 4.50
CA VAL A 26 -8.67 -5.36 5.41
C VAL A 26 -10.01 -5.36 4.70
N ARG A 27 -10.33 -4.30 3.94
CA ARG A 27 -11.54 -4.25 3.11
C ARG A 27 -11.60 -5.39 2.10
N ALA A 28 -10.49 -5.71 1.45
CA ALA A 28 -10.41 -6.79 0.50
C ALA A 28 -10.60 -8.17 1.16
N LEU A 29 -10.08 -8.38 2.38
CA LEU A 29 -10.34 -9.58 3.16
C LEU A 29 -11.82 -9.70 3.54
N GLN A 30 -12.43 -8.63 4.05
CA GLN A 30 -13.85 -8.61 4.44
C GLN A 30 -14.80 -8.89 3.26
N ARG A 31 -14.43 -8.42 2.05
CA ARG A 31 -15.20 -8.64 0.81
C ARG A 31 -14.84 -9.93 0.08
N ASN A 32 -13.95 -10.76 0.65
CA ASN A 32 -13.40 -11.95 0.00
C ASN A 32 -12.78 -11.68 -1.39
N SER A 33 -12.26 -10.46 -1.58
CA SER A 33 -11.67 -9.96 -2.84
C SER A 33 -10.16 -9.73 -2.71
N ILE A 34 -9.50 -10.55 -1.88
CA ILE A 34 -8.05 -10.42 -1.63
C ILE A 34 -7.21 -10.74 -2.87
N ASN A 35 -7.75 -11.52 -3.80
CA ASN A 35 -7.08 -11.86 -5.05
C ASN A 35 -7.02 -10.66 -6.00
N GLU A 36 -8.11 -9.89 -6.08
CA GLU A 36 -8.20 -8.64 -6.84
C GLU A 36 -7.25 -7.59 -6.26
N PHE A 37 -7.22 -7.45 -4.93
CA PHE A 37 -6.24 -6.61 -4.24
C PHE A 37 -4.81 -6.99 -4.66
N LYS A 38 -4.43 -8.26 -4.53
CA LYS A 38 -3.08 -8.72 -4.90
C LYS A 38 -2.79 -8.51 -6.40
N LYS A 39 -3.77 -8.70 -7.29
CA LYS A 39 -3.62 -8.46 -8.73
C LYS A 39 -3.37 -6.98 -9.02
N PHE A 40 -4.13 -6.08 -8.40
CA PHE A 40 -3.98 -4.63 -8.56
C PHE A 40 -2.57 -4.18 -8.15
N TYR A 41 -2.12 -4.49 -6.93
CA TYR A 41 -0.81 -4.03 -6.45
C TYR A 41 0.36 -4.68 -7.21
N ARG A 42 0.22 -5.91 -7.72
CA ARG A 42 1.23 -6.56 -8.56
C ARG A 42 1.26 -6.06 -10.01
N SER A 43 0.21 -5.38 -10.47
CA SER A 43 0.17 -4.76 -11.79
C SER A 43 0.92 -3.42 -11.85
N LEU A 44 1.36 -2.92 -10.71
CA LEU A 44 2.14 -1.70 -10.59
C LEU A 44 3.60 -1.97 -10.95
N ASP A 45 4.19 -1.10 -11.78
CA ASP A 45 5.64 -1.11 -12.04
C ASP A 45 6.44 -0.64 -10.82
N ALA A 46 5.86 0.22 -9.98
CA ALA A 46 6.44 0.60 -8.69
C ALA A 46 5.37 0.95 -7.64
N LEU A 47 5.63 0.55 -6.40
CA LEU A 47 4.80 0.84 -5.23
C LEU A 47 5.68 1.53 -4.18
N LEU A 48 5.34 2.76 -3.84
CA LEU A 48 6.00 3.55 -2.81
C LEU A 48 5.05 3.64 -1.61
N ILE A 49 5.47 3.08 -0.48
CA ILE A 49 4.72 3.14 0.77
C ILE A 49 5.49 4.03 1.72
N ASP A 50 4.87 5.11 2.17
CA ASP A 50 5.42 5.99 3.18
C ASP A 50 4.93 5.62 4.59
N ASP A 51 5.66 6.07 5.60
CA ASP A 51 5.38 5.81 7.02
C ASP A 51 5.25 4.33 7.37
N ILE A 52 6.14 3.49 6.82
CA ILE A 52 6.21 2.05 7.16
C ILE A 52 6.50 1.81 8.65
N GLN A 53 7.06 2.81 9.35
CA GLN A 53 7.26 2.82 10.80
C GLN A 53 5.97 2.54 11.60
N PHE A 54 4.80 2.85 11.03
CA PHE A 54 3.50 2.48 11.59
C PHE A 54 3.30 0.95 11.75
N PHE A 55 3.96 0.14 10.91
CA PHE A 55 3.96 -1.32 11.03
C PHE A 55 4.87 -1.85 12.14
N ALA A 56 5.95 -1.14 12.46
CA ALA A 56 6.96 -1.58 13.41
C ALA A 56 6.63 -1.25 14.88
N GLY A 57 5.67 -0.35 15.12
CA GLY A 57 5.42 0.24 16.45
C GLY A 57 4.09 -0.11 17.12
N LYS A 58 3.21 -0.95 16.55
CA LYS A 58 1.94 -1.33 17.20
C LYS A 58 2.05 -2.53 18.15
N ASP A 59 3.17 -2.68 18.82
CA ASP A 59 3.16 -3.29 20.16
C ASP A 59 2.75 -2.19 21.15
N ARG A 60 1.45 -2.18 21.51
CA ARG A 60 0.87 -1.50 22.69
C ARG A 60 1.27 -0.03 22.93
N SER A 61 0.45 0.97 22.54
CA SER A 61 0.32 2.19 23.40
C SER A 61 -0.75 3.24 23.03
N GLN A 62 -1.78 3.00 22.23
CA GLN A 62 -2.92 3.94 22.14
C GLN A 62 -4.17 3.14 21.73
N GLU A 63 -5.11 2.73 22.58
CA GLU A 63 -5.70 3.33 23.80
C GLU A 63 -6.27 4.75 23.66
N GLU A 64 -6.12 5.41 22.49
CA GLU A 64 -6.76 6.71 22.22
C GLU A 64 -7.68 6.66 21.00
N PHE A 65 -8.71 5.83 21.09
CA PHE A 65 -9.99 6.15 20.44
C PHE A 65 -11.09 5.97 21.49
N PHE A 66 -11.00 6.83 22.51
CA PHE A 66 -12.19 7.54 23.00
C PHE A 66 -12.79 8.37 21.86
#